data_AF-A0A034WSI1-F1
#
_entry.id   AF-A0A034WSI1-F1
#
_cell.length_a   1.000
_cell.length_b   1.000
_cell.length_c   1.000
_cell.angle_alpha   90.00
_cell.angle_beta   90.00
_cell.angle_gamma   90.00
#
_symmetry.space_group_name_H-M   'P 1'
#
loop_
_entity.id
_entity.type
_entity.pdbx_description
1 polymer ?
#
loop_
_entity_poly.entity_id
_entity_poly.type
_entity_poly.pdbx_seq_one_letter_code
_entity_poly.pdbx_strand_id
1 'polypeptide(L)'
;MSSRFIAEGGTPITPELATDLRQLVFGTSSIPMRAEWTQTPFTFGAPKEELSYGLRSPRNATRGLLSVVQGFILKYLLFGRRGRNNQDPLMCTQEMQTNALINALVEILRIISDKGKVTMVLPSPDEEVFVEHSVTFFHDSITEKLYIFTLSPHDELEYFIKRHLKLFTEEDSPGTLLFLYSAVLTRSMTKIRNDLDSNTKAVPLTMTNNEEG
;
A
#
# COMPACT_ATOMS: atom_id res chain seq x y z
N MET A 1 18.93 -12.14 12.63
CA MET A 1 18.99 -11.28 11.44
C MET A 1 18.14 -10.01 11.62
N SER A 2 17.45 -9.84 12.76
CA SER A 2 16.85 -8.60 13.30
C SER A 2 17.78 -7.37 13.21
N SER A 3 19.09 -7.57 13.38
CA SER A 3 20.11 -6.54 13.20
C SER A 3 20.12 -5.88 11.81
N ARG A 4 19.64 -6.55 10.76
CA ARG A 4 19.68 -6.01 9.39
C ARG A 4 18.69 -4.87 9.19
N PHE A 5 17.41 -5.06 9.55
CA PHE A 5 16.40 -4.01 9.35
C PHE A 5 16.64 -2.84 10.29
N ILE A 6 17.11 -3.10 11.52
CA ILE A 6 17.57 -2.04 12.43
C ILE A 6 18.75 -1.27 11.83
N ALA A 7 19.75 -1.95 11.26
CA ALA A 7 20.88 -1.29 10.60
C ALA A 7 20.48 -0.52 9.33
N GLU A 8 19.42 -0.94 8.64
CA GLU A 8 18.81 -0.24 7.50
C GLU A 8 17.87 0.91 7.94
N GLY A 9 17.81 1.23 9.24
CA GLY A 9 17.04 2.36 9.79
C GLY A 9 15.59 2.03 10.17
N GLY A 10 15.24 0.75 10.21
CA GLY A 10 13.92 0.26 10.59
C GLY A 10 13.73 0.25 12.10
N THR A 11 12.56 0.69 12.56
CA THR A 11 12.15 0.60 13.96
C THR A 11 10.99 -0.37 14.10
N PRO A 12 11.00 -1.27 15.10
CA PRO A 12 9.83 -2.10 15.41
C PRO A 12 8.56 -1.28 15.64
N ILE A 13 7.43 -1.77 15.19
CA ILE A 13 6.13 -1.16 15.49
C ILE A 13 5.83 -1.24 16.99
N THR A 14 5.34 -0.16 17.56
CA THR A 14 4.91 -0.08 18.96
C THR A 14 3.48 -0.61 19.11
N PRO A 15 3.10 -1.20 20.26
CA PRO A 15 1.72 -1.64 20.54
C PRO A 15 0.66 -0.55 20.30
N GLU A 16 0.96 0.69 20.68
CA GLU A 16 0.07 1.84 20.52
C GLU A 16 -0.20 2.11 19.04
N LEU A 17 0.87 2.24 18.25
CA LEU A 17 0.76 2.46 16.80
C LEU A 17 0.08 1.30 16.07
N ALA A 18 0.37 0.05 16.44
CA ALA A 18 -0.28 -1.13 15.85
C ALA A 18 -1.79 -1.12 16.09
N THR A 19 -2.19 -0.80 17.32
CA THR A 19 -3.60 -0.67 17.72
C THR A 19 -4.27 0.45 16.94
N ASP A 20 -3.69 1.66 16.99
CA ASP A 20 -4.22 2.85 16.33
C ASP A 20 -4.34 2.67 14.80
N LEU A 21 -3.34 2.05 14.17
CA LEU A 21 -3.31 1.79 12.73
C LEU A 21 -4.45 0.86 12.32
N ARG A 22 -4.66 -0.24 13.05
CA ARG A 22 -5.77 -1.16 12.77
C ARG A 22 -7.14 -0.56 13.06
N GLN A 23 -7.26 0.21 14.13
CA GLN A 23 -8.49 0.93 14.43
C GLN A 23 -8.83 1.92 13.31
N LEU A 24 -7.84 2.66 12.81
CA LEU A 24 -8.06 3.61 11.72
C LEU A 24 -8.43 2.93 10.39
N VAL A 25 -7.74 1.86 10.03
CA VAL A 25 -7.90 1.21 8.71
C VAL A 25 -9.09 0.24 8.68
N PHE A 26 -9.33 -0.49 9.75
CA PHE A 26 -10.32 -1.58 9.80
C PHE A 26 -11.43 -1.37 10.84
N GLY A 27 -11.37 -0.29 11.63
CA GLY A 27 -12.34 0.00 12.69
C GLY A 27 -12.20 -0.90 13.93
N THR A 28 -11.18 -1.77 13.98
CA THR A 28 -10.92 -2.66 15.12
C THR A 28 -9.51 -3.23 15.10
N SER A 29 -8.92 -3.37 16.30
CA SER A 29 -7.68 -4.10 16.57
C SER A 29 -7.93 -5.46 17.25
N SER A 30 -9.11 -5.68 17.81
CA SER A 30 -9.49 -6.89 18.54
C SER A 30 -10.04 -8.01 17.65
N ILE A 31 -10.23 -7.76 16.35
CA ILE A 31 -10.70 -8.77 15.39
C ILE A 31 -9.68 -8.84 14.25
N PRO A 32 -9.14 -10.02 13.91
CA PRO A 32 -8.26 -10.19 12.77
C PRO A 32 -8.89 -9.64 11.49
N MET A 33 -8.08 -8.97 10.66
CA MET A 33 -8.57 -8.45 9.39
C MET A 33 -8.97 -9.57 8.43
N ARG A 34 -9.77 -9.25 7.41
CA ARG A 34 -10.16 -10.23 6.39
C ARG A 34 -8.91 -10.81 5.72
N ALA A 35 -8.87 -12.13 5.54
CA ALA A 35 -7.76 -12.85 4.92
C ALA A 35 -7.38 -12.32 3.52
N GLU A 36 -8.29 -11.63 2.84
CA GLU A 36 -7.99 -10.94 1.59
C GLU A 36 -6.86 -9.91 1.72
N TRP A 37 -6.80 -9.16 2.82
CA TRP A 37 -5.73 -8.16 3.03
C TRP A 37 -4.38 -8.82 3.32
N THR A 38 -4.38 -9.99 3.94
CA THR A 38 -3.15 -10.70 4.33
C THR A 38 -2.53 -11.52 3.21
N GLN A 39 -3.24 -11.73 2.10
CA GLN A 39 -2.86 -12.62 0.99
C GLN A 39 -3.11 -12.00 -0.39
N THR A 40 -3.01 -10.67 -0.52
CA THR A 40 -3.11 -9.99 -1.82
C THR A 40 -1.80 -9.26 -2.16
N PRO A 41 -0.96 -9.86 -3.02
CA PRO A 41 0.16 -9.17 -3.67
C PRO A 41 -0.27 -8.27 -4.83
N PHE A 42 0.67 -7.46 -5.33
CA PHE A 42 0.57 -6.83 -6.65
C PHE A 42 1.05 -7.83 -7.72
N THR A 43 0.12 -8.60 -8.28
CA THR A 43 0.42 -9.59 -9.32
C THR A 43 -0.14 -9.16 -10.66
N PHE A 44 0.67 -9.20 -11.71
CA PHE A 44 0.24 -8.90 -13.07
C PHE A 44 -0.34 -10.12 -13.81
N GLY A 45 -0.96 -9.87 -14.97
CA GLY A 45 -1.12 -10.87 -16.02
C GLY A 45 0.23 -11.45 -16.50
N ALA A 46 0.18 -12.56 -17.23
CA ALA A 46 1.39 -13.17 -17.76
C ALA A 46 2.09 -12.20 -18.74
N PRO A 47 3.43 -12.08 -18.72
CA PRO A 47 4.15 -11.17 -19.61
C PRO A 47 3.91 -11.46 -21.08
N LYS A 48 3.82 -10.41 -21.91
CA LYS A 48 3.61 -10.48 -23.36
C LYS A 48 2.30 -11.16 -23.80
N GLU A 49 1.35 -11.33 -22.89
CA GLU A 49 -0.01 -11.75 -23.19
C GLU A 49 -0.97 -10.56 -23.17
N GLU A 50 -2.20 -10.80 -23.61
CA GLU A 50 -3.29 -9.84 -23.53
C GLU A 50 -3.49 -9.39 -22.06
N LEU A 51 -3.73 -8.10 -21.84
CA LEU A 51 -3.89 -7.52 -20.50
C LEU A 51 -2.68 -7.73 -19.56
N SER A 52 -1.49 -7.98 -20.10
CA SER A 52 -0.24 -8.08 -19.32
C SER A 52 0.10 -6.82 -18.51
N TYR A 53 -0.49 -5.66 -18.84
CA TYR A 53 -0.40 -4.42 -18.05
C TYR A 53 -1.30 -4.39 -16.81
N GLY A 54 -2.24 -5.33 -16.68
CA GLY A 54 -3.27 -5.34 -15.65
C GLY A 54 -2.84 -6.09 -14.39
N LEU A 55 -3.09 -5.48 -13.23
CA LEU A 55 -3.06 -6.14 -11.94
C LEU A 55 -4.25 -7.11 -11.81
N ARG A 56 -3.98 -8.33 -11.36
CA ARG A 56 -5.00 -9.31 -10.99
C ARG A 56 -5.66 -8.85 -9.70
N SER A 57 -6.99 -8.88 -9.68
CA SER A 57 -7.80 -8.55 -8.50
C SER A 57 -8.78 -9.69 -8.19
N PRO A 58 -8.30 -10.86 -7.74
CA PRO A 58 -9.18 -11.99 -7.46
C PRO A 58 -10.10 -11.77 -6.26
N ARG A 59 -9.74 -10.84 -5.36
CA ARG A 59 -10.42 -10.60 -4.07
C ARG A 59 -11.07 -9.22 -4.05
N ASN A 60 -12.26 -9.10 -3.46
CA ASN A 60 -13.09 -7.90 -3.57
C ASN A 60 -12.63 -6.76 -2.64
N ALA A 61 -12.08 -7.07 -1.47
CA ALA A 61 -11.75 -6.09 -0.43
C ALA A 61 -10.57 -5.19 -0.81
N THR A 62 -9.61 -5.70 -1.58
CA THR A 62 -8.39 -4.99 -1.99
C THR A 62 -8.51 -4.31 -3.35
N ARG A 63 -9.58 -4.60 -4.10
CA ARG A 63 -9.81 -4.11 -5.47
C ARG A 63 -9.77 -2.58 -5.57
N GLY A 64 -10.26 -1.86 -4.58
CA GLY A 64 -10.21 -0.39 -4.56
C GLY A 64 -8.78 0.12 -4.63
N LEU A 65 -7.89 -0.41 -3.77
CA LEU A 65 -6.48 -0.03 -3.77
C LEU A 65 -5.77 -0.47 -5.07
N LEU A 66 -6.03 -1.70 -5.53
CA LEU A 66 -5.47 -2.22 -6.79
C LEU A 66 -5.88 -1.34 -7.98
N SER A 67 -7.11 -0.85 -8.01
CA SER A 67 -7.61 0.03 -9.10
C SER A 67 -6.90 1.38 -9.10
N VAL A 68 -6.62 1.96 -7.93
CA VAL A 68 -5.83 3.19 -7.83
C VAL A 68 -4.42 2.94 -8.37
N VAL A 69 -3.74 1.90 -7.91
CA VAL A 69 -2.39 1.56 -8.38
C VAL A 69 -2.37 1.27 -9.89
N GLN A 70 -3.41 0.58 -10.41
CA GLN A 70 -3.58 0.32 -11.83
C GLN A 70 -3.62 1.60 -12.67
N GLY A 71 -4.28 2.65 -12.18
CA GLY A 71 -4.31 3.95 -12.85
C GLY A 71 -2.92 4.56 -13.01
N PHE A 72 -2.09 4.48 -11.97
CA PHE A 72 -0.70 4.97 -12.02
C PHE A 72 0.20 4.09 -12.89
N ILE A 73 -0.02 2.76 -12.91
CA ILE A 73 0.65 1.84 -13.83
C ILE A 73 0.37 2.24 -15.28
N LEU A 74 -0.91 2.43 -15.64
CA LEU A 74 -1.31 2.87 -16.97
C LEU A 74 -0.73 4.23 -17.33
N LYS A 75 -0.76 5.18 -16.40
CA LYS A 75 -0.15 6.50 -16.57
C LYS A 75 1.34 6.37 -16.94
N TYR A 76 2.09 5.55 -16.21
CA TYR A 76 3.50 5.33 -16.50
C TYR A 76 3.71 4.66 -17.86
N LEU A 77 2.99 3.58 -18.14
CA LEU A 77 3.15 2.81 -19.38
C LEU A 77 2.84 3.64 -20.64
N LEU A 78 1.78 4.46 -20.59
CA LEU A 78 1.31 5.25 -21.72
C LEU A 78 2.07 6.57 -21.90
N PHE A 79 2.48 7.22 -20.80
CA PHE A 79 2.98 8.60 -20.84
C PHE A 79 4.34 8.82 -20.16
N GLY A 80 4.76 7.93 -19.25
CA GLY A 80 5.96 8.11 -18.42
C GLY A 80 7.23 7.43 -18.94
N ARG A 81 7.11 6.45 -19.85
CA ARG A 81 8.26 5.72 -20.40
C ARG A 81 9.16 6.63 -21.24
N ARG A 82 10.43 6.78 -20.82
CA ARG A 82 11.48 7.43 -21.63
C ARG A 82 11.93 6.47 -22.72
N GLY A 83 11.95 6.93 -23.97
CA GLY A 83 12.28 6.11 -25.14
C GLY A 83 11.02 5.46 -25.72
N ARG A 84 10.46 6.09 -26.76
CA ARG A 84 9.41 5.48 -27.58
C ARG A 84 10.03 4.41 -28.45
N ASN A 85 10.17 3.22 -27.92
CA ASN A 85 10.37 2.05 -28.76
C ASN A 85 9.04 1.77 -29.48
N ASN A 86 9.06 1.22 -30.71
CA ASN A 86 7.86 0.79 -31.45
C ASN A 86 7.08 -0.37 -30.77
N GLN A 87 7.32 -0.62 -29.48
CA GLN A 87 6.66 -1.64 -28.71
C GLN A 87 5.36 -1.11 -28.12
N ASP A 88 4.28 -1.87 -28.28
CA ASP A 88 2.99 -1.60 -27.65
C ASP A 88 3.16 -1.47 -26.11
N PRO A 89 2.79 -0.32 -25.52
CA PRO A 89 2.91 -0.08 -24.08
C PRO A 89 1.99 -0.96 -23.23
N LEU A 90 0.95 -1.55 -23.81
CA LEU A 90 0.01 -2.42 -23.12
C LEU A 90 0.44 -3.91 -23.20
N MET A 91 1.23 -4.29 -24.20
CA MET A 91 1.87 -5.61 -24.26
C MET A 91 3.18 -5.62 -23.46
N CYS A 92 3.03 -5.68 -22.14
CA CYS A 92 4.12 -5.52 -21.19
C CYS A 92 5.03 -6.75 -21.14
N THR A 93 6.35 -6.51 -21.21
CA THR A 93 7.34 -7.48 -20.73
C THR A 93 7.37 -7.51 -19.20
N GLN A 94 8.02 -8.51 -18.62
CA GLN A 94 8.25 -8.58 -17.17
C GLN A 94 8.95 -7.31 -16.66
N GLU A 95 9.95 -6.82 -17.39
CA GLU A 95 10.67 -5.59 -17.06
C GLU A 95 9.75 -4.36 -17.06
N MET A 96 8.84 -4.26 -18.04
CA MET A 96 7.86 -3.18 -18.10
C MET A 96 6.89 -3.23 -16.91
N GLN A 97 6.39 -4.40 -16.55
CA GLN A 97 5.53 -4.59 -15.38
C GLN A 97 6.23 -4.15 -14.10
N THR A 98 7.46 -4.62 -13.88
CA THR A 98 8.29 -4.27 -12.73
C THR A 98 8.52 -2.76 -12.65
N ASN A 99 8.96 -2.15 -13.75
CA ASN A 99 9.21 -0.70 -13.80
C ASN A 99 7.92 0.10 -13.59
N ALA A 100 6.80 -0.31 -14.19
CA ALA A 100 5.52 0.37 -14.04
C ALA A 100 5.00 0.31 -12.60
N LEU A 101 5.10 -0.83 -11.95
CA LEU A 101 4.71 -0.97 -10.55
C LEU A 101 5.57 -0.10 -9.65
N ILE A 102 6.91 -0.17 -9.76
CA ILE A 102 7.80 0.67 -8.95
C ILE A 102 7.46 2.14 -9.11
N ASN A 103 7.32 2.63 -10.34
CA ASN A 103 6.99 4.03 -10.60
C ASN A 103 5.62 4.40 -10.03
N ALA A 104 4.62 3.53 -10.16
CA ALA A 104 3.29 3.76 -9.61
C ALA A 104 3.33 3.90 -8.08
N LEU A 105 3.96 2.97 -7.37
CA LEU A 105 4.05 2.99 -5.91
C LEU A 105 4.85 4.22 -5.42
N VAL A 106 5.98 4.54 -6.07
CA VAL A 106 6.80 5.72 -5.76
C VAL A 106 5.99 7.00 -5.96
N GLU A 107 5.30 7.14 -7.08
CA GLU A 107 4.55 8.35 -7.40
C GLU A 107 3.39 8.58 -6.42
N ILE A 108 2.63 7.54 -6.11
CA ILE A 108 1.53 7.61 -5.12
C ILE A 108 2.07 8.09 -3.76
N LEU A 109 3.13 7.47 -3.24
CA LEU A 109 3.68 7.85 -1.94
C LEU A 109 4.27 9.26 -1.93
N ARG A 110 4.89 9.68 -3.04
CA ARG A 110 5.36 11.07 -3.21
C ARG A 110 4.20 12.06 -3.14
N ILE A 111 3.09 11.77 -3.82
CA ILE A 111 1.87 12.61 -3.76
C ILE A 111 1.35 12.70 -2.32
N ILE A 112 1.24 11.56 -1.63
CA ILE A 112 0.72 11.51 -0.25
C ILE A 112 1.62 12.27 0.72
N SER A 113 2.94 12.16 0.56
CA SER A 113 3.92 12.80 1.45
C SER A 113 3.87 14.32 1.42
N ASP A 114 3.37 14.92 0.33
CA ASP A 114 3.29 16.37 0.12
C ASP A 114 4.59 17.10 0.54
N LYS A 115 5.72 16.69 -0.07
CA LYS A 115 7.09 17.16 0.20
C LYS A 115 7.66 16.79 1.58
N GLY A 116 6.91 16.04 2.39
CA GLY A 116 7.36 15.47 3.65
C GLY A 116 8.18 14.18 3.48
N LYS A 117 8.43 13.49 4.59
CA LYS A 117 9.06 12.16 4.57
C LYS A 117 8.04 11.10 4.17
N VAL A 118 8.53 9.97 3.66
CA VAL A 118 7.70 8.80 3.36
C VAL A 118 7.93 7.74 4.43
N THR A 119 6.85 7.11 4.88
CA THR A 119 6.91 6.01 5.82
C THR A 119 6.60 4.71 5.09
N MET A 120 7.53 3.77 5.13
CA MET A 120 7.36 2.42 4.58
C MET A 120 7.21 1.42 5.73
N VAL A 121 6.34 0.43 5.54
CA VAL A 121 6.24 -0.72 6.46
C VAL A 121 6.65 -2.01 5.76
N LEU A 122 7.44 -2.83 6.44
CA LEU A 122 7.84 -4.16 5.97
C LEU A 122 7.64 -5.18 7.10
N PRO A 123 7.30 -6.44 6.79
CA PRO A 123 7.24 -7.51 7.77
C PRO A 123 8.65 -7.86 8.27
N SER A 124 8.75 -8.34 9.51
CA SER A 124 9.98 -8.85 10.08
C SER A 124 10.51 -10.01 9.24
N PRO A 125 11.78 -9.98 8.80
CA PRO A 125 12.36 -11.07 8.02
C PRO A 125 12.59 -12.33 8.86
N ASP A 126 12.61 -12.20 10.19
CA ASP A 126 12.84 -13.27 11.15
C ASP A 126 11.54 -13.68 11.87
N GLU A 127 10.37 -13.23 11.39
CA GLU A 127 9.05 -13.48 12.02
C GLU A 127 8.94 -12.99 13.48
N GLU A 128 9.82 -12.07 13.89
CA GLU A 128 9.86 -11.48 15.23
C GLU A 128 8.56 -10.74 15.55
N VAL A 129 8.02 -10.99 16.74
CA VAL A 129 6.77 -10.42 17.25
C VAL A 129 7.10 -9.28 18.21
N PHE A 130 6.61 -8.08 17.91
CA PHE A 130 6.84 -6.85 18.69
C PHE A 130 5.65 -6.42 19.53
N VAL A 131 4.45 -6.90 19.21
CA VAL A 131 3.20 -6.59 19.91
C VAL A 131 2.62 -7.88 20.46
N GLU A 132 2.31 -7.92 21.74
CA GLU A 132 1.73 -9.11 22.37
C GLU A 132 0.24 -9.26 22.08
N HIS A 133 -0.21 -10.51 22.07
CA HIS A 133 -1.61 -10.84 21.89
C HIS A 133 -2.38 -10.43 23.14
N SER A 134 -3.49 -9.72 22.97
CA SER A 134 -4.32 -9.27 24.07
C SER A 134 -5.79 -9.12 23.67
N VAL A 135 -6.68 -8.90 24.64
CA VAL A 135 -8.10 -8.65 24.38
C VAL A 135 -8.34 -7.39 23.52
N THR A 136 -7.40 -6.45 23.54
CA THR A 136 -7.43 -5.21 22.75
C THR A 136 -6.67 -5.32 21.43
N PHE A 137 -5.89 -6.40 21.22
CA PHE A 137 -5.10 -6.61 20.01
C PHE A 137 -4.96 -8.10 19.67
N PHE A 138 -5.72 -8.55 18.67
CA PHE A 138 -5.66 -9.94 18.21
C PHE A 138 -4.67 -10.06 17.07
N HIS A 139 -3.61 -10.87 17.22
CA HIS A 139 -2.62 -11.13 16.17
C HIS A 139 -3.26 -11.45 14.82
N ASP A 140 -2.69 -10.89 13.76
CA ASP A 140 -3.09 -11.16 12.37
C ASP A 140 -1.92 -11.76 11.54
N SER A 141 -0.84 -12.16 12.23
CA SER A 141 0.40 -12.70 11.67
C SER A 141 1.27 -11.69 10.92
N ILE A 142 0.86 -10.42 10.84
CA ILE A 142 1.53 -9.38 10.06
C ILE A 142 1.78 -8.13 10.91
N THR A 143 0.73 -7.48 11.41
CA THR A 143 0.78 -6.16 12.05
C THR A 143 1.69 -6.20 13.28
N GLU A 144 1.66 -7.27 14.08
CA GLU A 144 2.52 -7.42 15.25
C GLU A 144 4.00 -7.62 14.93
N LYS A 145 4.36 -7.79 13.66
CA LYS A 145 5.73 -8.09 13.20
C LYS A 145 6.31 -7.00 12.30
N LEU A 146 5.72 -5.81 12.27
CA LEU A 146 6.13 -4.77 11.32
C LEU A 146 7.36 -3.99 11.78
N TYR A 147 8.25 -3.73 10.83
CA TYR A 147 9.24 -2.67 10.90
C TYR A 147 8.75 -1.45 10.12
N ILE A 148 9.07 -0.27 10.65
CA ILE A 148 8.73 1.03 10.10
C ILE A 148 10.01 1.75 9.69
N PHE A 149 10.03 2.27 8.47
CA PHE A 149 11.15 3.01 7.91
C PHE A 149 10.69 4.41 7.52
N THR A 150 11.52 5.41 7.79
CA THR A 150 11.26 6.79 7.38
C THR A 150 12.30 7.20 6.36
N LEU A 151 11.85 7.55 5.16
CA LEU A 151 12.69 7.73 3.97
C LEU A 151 12.54 9.14 3.38
N SER A 152 13.59 9.61 2.71
CA SER A 152 13.49 10.72 1.76
C SER A 152 12.69 10.30 0.52
N PRO A 153 11.61 11.03 0.14
CA PRO A 153 10.81 10.70 -1.04
C PRO A 153 11.61 10.77 -2.34
N HIS A 154 12.63 11.62 -2.41
CA HIS A 154 13.39 11.87 -3.64
C HIS A 154 14.63 11.01 -3.74
N ASP A 155 15.31 10.75 -2.62
CA ASP A 155 16.65 10.15 -2.65
C ASP A 155 16.62 8.63 -2.39
N GLU A 156 15.72 8.16 -1.52
CA GLU A 156 15.79 6.80 -0.97
C GLU A 156 14.63 5.92 -1.42
N LEU A 157 13.43 6.48 -1.56
CA LEU A 157 12.18 5.73 -1.75
C LEU A 157 12.22 4.74 -2.93
N GLU A 158 12.70 5.18 -4.09
CA GLU A 158 12.72 4.34 -5.29
C GLU A 158 13.67 3.16 -5.11
N TYR A 159 14.85 3.40 -4.54
CA TYR A 159 15.82 2.35 -4.24
C TYR A 159 15.26 1.36 -3.21
N PHE A 160 14.60 1.88 -2.16
CA PHE A 160 13.99 1.07 -1.12
C PHE A 160 12.90 0.15 -1.68
N ILE A 161 11.96 0.68 -2.48
CA ILE A 161 10.91 -0.14 -3.13
C ILE A 161 11.54 -1.18 -4.07
N LYS A 162 12.54 -0.80 -4.87
CA LYS A 162 13.27 -1.75 -5.74
C LYS A 162 13.89 -2.90 -4.96
N ARG A 163 14.58 -2.60 -3.86
CA ARG A 163 15.26 -3.58 -3.00
C ARG A 163 14.29 -4.57 -2.36
N HIS A 164 13.09 -4.11 -2.00
CA HIS A 164 12.10 -4.89 -1.25
C HIS A 164 10.90 -5.33 -2.08
N LEU A 165 10.94 -5.16 -3.41
CA LEU A 165 9.79 -5.38 -4.31
C LEU A 165 9.12 -6.75 -4.14
N LYS A 166 9.92 -7.79 -3.87
CA LYS A 166 9.43 -9.16 -3.65
C LYS A 166 8.38 -9.25 -2.54
N LEU A 167 8.53 -8.49 -1.46
CA LEU A 167 7.57 -8.44 -0.35
C LEU A 167 6.19 -7.90 -0.77
N PHE A 168 6.13 -7.23 -1.92
CA PHE A 168 4.91 -6.67 -2.48
C PHE A 168 4.30 -7.52 -3.60
N THR A 169 5.08 -8.44 -4.21
CA THR A 169 4.70 -9.14 -5.45
C THR A 169 4.69 -10.66 -5.34
N GLU A 170 5.39 -11.24 -4.37
CA GLU A 170 5.44 -12.70 -4.18
C GLU A 170 4.05 -13.24 -3.79
N GLU A 171 3.79 -14.48 -4.21
CA GLU A 171 2.53 -15.18 -3.93
C GLU A 171 2.27 -15.23 -2.41
N ASP A 172 1.00 -15.10 -2.03
CA ASP A 172 0.53 -15.02 -0.64
C ASP A 172 1.11 -13.87 0.21
N SER A 173 1.93 -12.98 -0.35
CA SER A 173 2.43 -11.83 0.39
C SER A 173 1.31 -10.82 0.69
N PRO A 174 1.37 -10.11 1.83
CA PRO A 174 0.44 -9.04 2.18
C PRO A 174 0.78 -7.73 1.46
N GLY A 175 1.29 -7.77 0.23
CA GLY A 175 1.85 -6.61 -0.47
C GLY A 175 0.92 -5.40 -0.54
N THR A 176 -0.36 -5.64 -0.80
CA THR A 176 -1.38 -4.57 -0.86
C THR A 176 -1.62 -3.95 0.52
N LEU A 177 -1.62 -4.74 1.59
CA LEU A 177 -1.75 -4.26 2.97
C LEU A 177 -0.53 -3.46 3.40
N LEU A 178 0.68 -3.96 3.12
CA LEU A 178 1.94 -3.25 3.42
C LEU A 178 1.95 -1.89 2.74
N PHE A 179 1.51 -1.82 1.48
CA PHE A 179 1.41 -0.56 0.77
C PHE A 179 0.34 0.37 1.36
N LEU A 180 -0.83 -0.16 1.75
CA LEU A 180 -1.88 0.61 2.41
C LEU A 180 -1.38 1.23 3.72
N TYR A 181 -0.75 0.45 4.58
CA TYR A 181 -0.17 0.94 5.83
C TYR A 181 0.94 1.97 5.58
N SER A 182 1.80 1.77 4.58
CA SER A 182 2.81 2.75 4.18
C SER A 182 2.17 4.07 3.75
N ALA A 183 1.10 4.03 2.95
CA ALA A 183 0.35 5.20 2.52
C ALA A 183 -0.31 5.95 3.69
N VAL A 184 -0.97 5.23 4.60
CA VAL A 184 -1.62 5.80 5.79
C VAL A 184 -0.61 6.48 6.70
N LEU A 185 0.51 5.81 7.00
CA LEU A 185 1.55 6.37 7.87
C LEU A 185 2.30 7.53 7.21
N THR A 186 2.50 7.50 5.89
CA THR A 186 3.08 8.62 5.14
C THR A 186 2.19 9.87 5.23
N ARG A 187 0.85 9.71 5.15
CA ARG A 187 -0.08 10.83 5.35
C ARG A 187 -0.12 11.28 6.82
N SER A 188 0.19 10.38 7.75
CA SER A 188 0.05 10.48 9.21
C SER A 188 -1.36 10.21 9.75
N MET A 189 -1.43 9.58 10.92
CA MET A 189 -2.69 9.20 11.59
C MET A 189 -3.61 10.39 11.81
N THR A 190 -3.05 11.53 12.27
CA THR A 190 -3.82 12.75 12.53
C THR A 190 -4.43 13.33 11.25
N LYS A 191 -3.66 13.37 10.16
CA LYS A 191 -4.15 13.92 8.89
C LYS A 191 -5.22 13.03 8.27
N ILE A 192 -5.05 11.70 8.30
CA ILE A 192 -6.07 10.77 7.79
C ILE A 192 -7.39 10.91 8.57
N ARG A 193 -7.35 11.03 9.91
CA ARG A 193 -8.55 11.26 10.72
C ARG A 193 -9.27 12.54 10.28
N ASN A 194 -8.53 13.63 10.08
CA ASN A 194 -9.09 14.88 9.55
C ASN A 194 -9.67 14.71 8.13
N ASP A 195 -9.00 13.97 7.25
CA ASP A 195 -9.45 13.71 5.88
C ASP A 195 -10.79 12.94 5.88
N LEU A 196 -10.98 12.00 6.82
CA LEU A 196 -12.22 11.24 7.01
C LEU A 196 -13.35 12.06 7.63
N ASP A 197 -13.05 12.86 8.67
CA ASP A 197 -14.03 13.70 9.37
C ASP A 197 -14.56 14.85 8.50
N SER A 198 -13.74 15.34 7.56
CA SER A 198 -14.12 16.38 6.60
C SER A 198 -15.27 15.94 5.69
N ASN A 199 -15.30 14.64 5.34
CA ASN A 199 -16.33 14.07 4.46
C ASN A 199 -17.62 13.70 5.20
N THR A 200 -17.61 13.56 6.52
CA THR A 200 -18.82 13.26 7.31
C THR A 200 -19.72 14.47 7.49
N LYS A 201 -19.21 15.69 7.30
CA LYS A 201 -19.98 16.94 7.31
C LYS A 201 -20.57 17.31 5.95
N ALA A 202 -20.19 16.62 4.88
CA ALA A 202 -20.84 16.77 3.59
C ALA A 202 -22.17 16.00 3.63
N VAL A 203 -23.26 16.75 3.66
CA VAL A 203 -24.64 16.25 3.53
C VAL A 203 -24.70 15.24 2.36
N PRO A 204 -25.36 14.07 2.52
CA PRO A 204 -25.55 13.14 1.42
C PRO A 204 -26.16 13.88 0.22
N LEU A 205 -25.63 13.65 -0.99
CA LEU A 205 -26.18 14.19 -2.24
C LEU A 205 -27.56 13.60 -2.60
N THR A 206 -28.29 13.07 -1.63
CA THR A 206 -29.60 12.46 -1.79
C THR A 206 -30.64 13.24 -1.00
N MET A 207 -31.52 13.91 -1.77
CA MET A 207 -32.90 14.31 -1.49
C MET A 207 -33.12 15.58 -0.67
N THR A 208 -33.54 16.64 -1.38
CA THR A 208 -34.83 17.29 -1.14
C THR A 208 -35.51 17.51 -2.49
N ASN A 209 -36.21 16.49 -3.00
CA ASN A 209 -37.33 16.77 -3.91
C ASN A 209 -38.43 17.31 -3.00
N ASN A 210 -38.49 18.63 -2.86
CA ASN A 210 -39.70 19.28 -2.39
C ASN A 210 -40.79 18.98 -3.42
N GLU A 211 -41.76 18.16 -3.01
CA GLU A 211 -43.10 18.21 -3.55
C GLU A 211 -43.69 19.58 -3.17
N GLU A 212 -43.76 20.51 -4.12
CA GLU A 212 -44.68 21.65 -4.05
C GLU A 212 -45.19 21.99 -5.45
N GLY A 213 -46.51 21.89 -5.65
CA GLY A 213 -47.25 22.55 -6.73
C GLY A 213 -47.84 21.65 -7.79
#